data_AF-A0A1C1C7G7-F1
#
_entry.id   AF-A0A1C1C7G7-F1
#
_cell.length_a   1.000
_cell.length_b   1.000
_cell.length_c   1.000
_cell.angle_alpha   90.00
_cell.angle_beta   90.00
_cell.angle_gamma   90.00
#
_symmetry.space_group_name_H-M   'P 1'
#
loop_
_entity.id
_entity.type
_entity.pdbx_description
1 polymer ?
#
loop_
_entity_poly.entity_id
_entity_poly.type
_entity_poly.pdbx_seq_one_letter_code
_entity_poly.pdbx_strand_id
1 'polypeptide(L)'
;MSFKADGPKTRPDRIKRPADPTPTPTPPTWSTKAPSRRSSTASTSSTTSFHSAVSGRFSPTSETRMVSASNELKAQANALFARAEYVSAISTYDRAMAELPRYLDYEMAVLQSNIAACHLKLEQWKDAVEACEAGLEGLERELPTKTRKTKPKTKTKKDGNEKRTNNNRGEKINSDTESEAESESGIDADLGSRQRHGDEKVVELPSSLGEEDVAKTLAALSLSDARRADITRIRVKLLLRRARSRSGMPAVSTFASSGGSNDAPSHSDPISSKASNGTSSTWSTLSAALEDYTLLRDTPAYWAALPPSDRKTVQLALVDLPPRIEAAKQREVSEMMGKLKDLGNTVLKPFGLSTDMFKVSQGEGGGYSLSFDGGGKG
;
A
#
# COMPACT_ATOMS: atom_id res chain seq x y z
N MET A 1 25.25 15.89 55.65
CA MET A 1 24.15 14.98 56.03
C MET A 1 24.37 13.66 55.31
N SER A 2 24.77 12.63 56.06
CA SER A 2 24.97 11.25 55.58
C SER A 2 23.68 10.48 55.72
N PHE A 3 23.31 9.69 54.70
CA PHE A 3 22.47 8.51 54.88
C PHE A 3 23.00 7.35 54.03
N LYS A 4 23.29 6.26 54.73
CA LYS A 4 23.69 4.92 54.28
C LYS A 4 22.51 3.99 54.58
N ALA A 5 22.12 3.12 53.65
CA ALA A 5 21.47 1.81 53.87
C ALA A 5 21.28 1.16 52.47
N ASP A 6 22.03 0.13 52.09
CA ASP A 6 21.84 -1.31 52.34
C ASP A 6 20.67 -1.97 51.56
N GLY A 7 21.03 -2.89 50.67
CA GLY A 7 20.13 -3.79 49.93
C GLY A 7 20.94 -4.86 49.17
N PRO A 8 20.51 -6.14 49.14
CA PRO A 8 21.41 -7.28 49.33
C PRO A 8 21.96 -7.95 48.06
N LYS A 9 23.08 -8.64 48.28
CA LYS A 9 23.87 -9.46 47.34
C LYS A 9 23.14 -10.75 46.92
N THR A 10 22.98 -10.97 45.62
CA THR A 10 22.92 -12.32 45.03
C THR A 10 23.77 -12.35 43.76
N ARG A 11 24.73 -13.28 43.72
CA ARG A 11 25.68 -13.53 42.62
C ARG A 11 25.41 -14.93 42.10
N PRO A 12 25.04 -15.14 40.83
CA PRO A 12 24.96 -16.47 40.25
C PRO A 12 26.36 -16.98 39.83
N ASP A 13 26.47 -18.30 39.80
CA ASP A 13 27.66 -19.14 39.93
C ASP A 13 28.79 -19.01 38.90
N ARG A 14 29.98 -19.43 39.35
CA ARG A 14 31.23 -19.48 38.60
C ARG A 14 31.30 -20.73 37.73
N ILE A 15 31.50 -20.49 36.43
CA ILE A 15 31.84 -21.47 35.38
C ILE A 15 32.91 -22.46 35.85
N LYS A 16 32.59 -23.76 35.82
CA LYS A 16 33.54 -24.88 36.02
C LYS A 16 33.99 -25.39 34.66
N ARG A 17 35.29 -25.23 34.34
CA ARG A 17 35.95 -25.86 33.18
C ARG A 17 36.18 -27.35 33.47
N PRO A 18 35.92 -28.26 32.52
CA PRO A 18 36.43 -29.63 32.58
C PRO A 18 37.89 -29.68 32.08
N ALA A 19 38.67 -30.60 32.64
CA ALA A 19 40.09 -30.80 32.41
C ALA A 19 40.36 -31.83 31.28
N ASP A 20 41.36 -31.55 30.43
CA ASP A 20 42.20 -32.57 29.77
C ASP A 20 43.32 -32.98 30.76
N PRO A 21 44.01 -34.16 30.68
CA PRO A 21 44.43 -34.83 29.43
C PRO A 21 44.53 -36.39 29.47
N THR A 22 44.49 -37.06 28.31
CA THR A 22 45.27 -38.29 28.05
C THR A 22 45.35 -38.60 26.53
N PRO A 23 46.55 -38.94 25.99
CA PRO A 23 46.69 -39.47 24.63
C PRO A 23 46.83 -40.99 24.65
N THR A 24 46.18 -41.73 23.75
CA THR A 24 46.48 -43.14 23.43
C THR A 24 45.72 -43.59 22.15
N PRO A 25 46.14 -44.65 21.44
CA PRO A 25 46.60 -44.53 20.05
C PRO A 25 45.78 -45.33 19.01
N THR A 26 45.92 -44.88 17.75
CA THR A 26 45.78 -45.53 16.41
C THR A 26 44.84 -46.74 16.18
N PRO A 27 44.09 -46.76 15.06
CA PRO A 27 43.11 -47.82 14.75
C PRO A 27 43.75 -49.05 14.07
N PRO A 28 43.14 -50.25 14.18
CA PRO A 28 43.62 -51.44 13.50
C PRO A 28 43.15 -51.50 12.04
N THR A 29 44.10 -51.79 11.16
CA THR A 29 43.90 -52.17 9.77
C THR A 29 43.45 -53.63 9.67
N TRP A 30 42.38 -53.93 8.92
CA TRP A 30 42.28 -55.23 8.25
C TRP A 30 41.58 -55.08 6.89
N SER A 31 42.37 -55.37 5.86
CA SER A 31 41.96 -55.74 4.52
C SER A 31 41.18 -57.07 4.57
N THR A 32 40.15 -57.24 3.74
CA THR A 32 40.12 -58.13 2.56
C THR A 32 38.67 -58.50 2.19
N LYS A 33 38.39 -58.45 0.87
CA LYS A 33 37.25 -59.01 0.11
C LYS A 33 36.02 -58.13 -0.13
N ALA A 34 36.00 -57.53 -1.32
CA ALA A 34 34.80 -57.13 -2.05
C ALA A 34 33.94 -58.36 -2.40
N PRO A 35 32.62 -58.14 -2.59
CA PRO A 35 32.12 -58.28 -3.95
C PRO A 35 31.25 -57.11 -4.40
N SER A 36 31.48 -56.73 -5.66
CA SER A 36 30.65 -55.92 -6.55
C SER A 36 29.16 -55.82 -6.18
N ARG A 37 28.70 -54.62 -5.81
CA ARG A 37 27.31 -54.20 -6.00
C ARG A 37 27.24 -52.77 -6.54
N ARG A 38 26.69 -52.72 -7.74
CA ARG A 38 26.35 -51.59 -8.59
C ARG A 38 25.27 -50.76 -7.89
N SER A 39 25.59 -49.54 -7.47
CA SER A 39 24.61 -48.55 -7.00
C SER A 39 24.83 -47.26 -7.77
N SER A 40 24.04 -47.12 -8.81
CA SER A 40 23.92 -45.97 -9.69
C SER A 40 23.81 -44.65 -8.90
N THR A 41 24.70 -43.72 -9.24
CA THR A 41 24.50 -42.29 -9.07
C THR A 41 23.25 -41.89 -9.84
N ALA A 42 22.09 -41.90 -9.16
CA ALA A 42 20.84 -41.40 -9.72
C ALA A 42 20.89 -39.87 -9.70
N SER A 43 21.37 -39.31 -10.80
CA SER A 43 21.22 -37.90 -11.17
C SER A 43 19.74 -37.58 -11.42
N THR A 44 19.00 -37.25 -10.36
CA THR A 44 17.60 -36.79 -10.40
C THR A 44 17.48 -35.25 -10.52
N SER A 45 18.53 -34.56 -10.96
CA SER A 45 18.56 -33.09 -11.08
C SER A 45 18.08 -32.53 -12.43
N SER A 46 17.70 -33.37 -13.40
CA SER A 46 17.42 -32.90 -14.78
C SER A 46 15.98 -32.46 -15.04
N THR A 47 14.96 -32.93 -14.30
CA THR A 47 13.56 -32.58 -14.57
C THR A 47 13.11 -31.26 -13.94
N THR A 48 13.66 -30.87 -12.79
CA THR A 48 13.35 -29.57 -12.14
C THR A 48 14.10 -28.41 -12.78
N SER A 49 15.27 -28.67 -13.37
CA SER A 49 16.07 -27.67 -14.09
C SER A 49 15.38 -27.22 -15.39
N PHE A 50 14.76 -28.14 -16.14
CA PHE A 50 14.10 -27.81 -17.40
C PHE A 50 12.82 -26.98 -17.22
N HIS A 51 12.00 -27.27 -16.19
CA HIS A 51 10.81 -26.47 -15.89
C HIS A 51 11.13 -25.06 -15.37
N SER A 52 12.24 -24.89 -14.66
CA SER A 52 12.69 -23.58 -14.18
C SER A 52 13.08 -22.66 -15.35
N ALA A 53 13.78 -23.20 -16.35
CA ALA A 53 14.20 -22.44 -17.53
C ALA A 53 13.02 -21.96 -18.41
N VAL A 54 11.93 -22.73 -18.49
CA VAL A 54 10.75 -22.38 -19.31
C VAL A 54 9.87 -21.32 -18.64
N SER A 55 9.87 -21.25 -17.31
CA SER A 55 8.99 -20.32 -16.57
C SER A 55 9.64 -18.97 -16.26
N GLY A 56 10.91 -18.78 -16.63
CA GLY A 56 11.69 -17.60 -16.24
C GLY A 56 11.82 -17.44 -14.71
N ARG A 57 11.51 -18.49 -13.95
CA ARG A 57 11.58 -18.54 -12.49
C ARG A 57 12.79 -19.34 -12.08
N PHE A 58 13.49 -18.87 -11.06
CA PHE A 58 14.61 -19.59 -10.49
C PHE A 58 14.12 -20.88 -9.81
N SER A 59 15.01 -21.87 -9.69
CA SER A 59 14.68 -23.08 -8.93
C SER A 59 14.44 -22.70 -7.45
N PRO A 60 13.56 -23.42 -6.69
CA PRO A 60 13.28 -23.07 -5.30
C PRO A 60 14.54 -22.95 -4.41
N THR A 61 15.55 -23.78 -4.67
CA THR A 61 16.86 -23.70 -4.00
C THR A 61 17.60 -22.41 -4.33
N SER A 62 17.57 -21.97 -5.59
CA SER A 62 18.20 -20.72 -6.02
C SER A 62 17.44 -19.51 -5.46
N GLU A 63 16.11 -19.56 -5.46
CA GLU A 63 15.26 -18.55 -4.81
C GLU A 63 15.59 -18.38 -3.34
N THR A 64 15.70 -19.49 -2.60
CA THR A 64 16.08 -19.46 -1.18
C THR A 64 17.43 -18.80 -0.96
N ARG A 65 18.41 -19.06 -1.84
CA ARG A 65 19.74 -18.41 -1.78
C ARG A 65 19.67 -16.90 -2.03
N MET A 66 18.91 -16.47 -3.03
CA MET A 66 18.72 -15.03 -3.31
C MET A 66 17.99 -14.32 -2.17
N VAL A 67 16.94 -14.93 -1.61
CA VAL A 67 16.22 -14.40 -0.44
C VAL A 67 17.14 -14.35 0.78
N SER A 68 18.02 -15.34 0.99
CA SER A 68 19.02 -15.30 2.06
C SER A 68 20.02 -14.15 1.88
N ALA A 69 20.59 -14.00 0.67
CA ALA A 69 21.52 -12.91 0.36
C ALA A 69 20.87 -11.53 0.53
N SER A 70 19.63 -11.37 0.06
CA SER A 70 18.84 -10.15 0.27
C SER A 70 18.57 -9.90 1.76
N ASN A 71 18.29 -10.95 2.55
CA ASN A 71 18.08 -10.83 3.99
C ASN A 71 19.35 -10.43 4.76
N GLU A 72 20.54 -10.85 4.31
CA GLU A 72 21.81 -10.40 4.88
C GLU A 72 22.02 -8.89 4.66
N LEU A 73 21.74 -8.41 3.43
CA LEU A 73 21.78 -6.98 3.12
C LEU A 73 20.72 -6.21 3.92
N LYS A 74 19.51 -6.75 4.05
CA LYS A 74 18.44 -6.18 4.90
C LYS A 74 18.89 -6.06 6.36
N ALA A 75 19.61 -7.04 6.89
CA ALA A 75 20.15 -6.98 8.25
C ALA A 75 21.21 -5.87 8.41
N GLN A 76 22.09 -5.70 7.42
CA GLN A 76 23.05 -4.58 7.37
C GLN A 76 22.32 -3.23 7.33
N ALA A 77 21.29 -3.10 6.47
CA ALA A 77 20.48 -1.89 6.38
C ALA A 77 19.72 -1.58 7.69
N ASN A 78 19.19 -2.60 8.38
CA ASN A 78 18.58 -2.43 9.69
C ASN A 78 19.58 -1.90 10.73
N ALA A 79 20.84 -2.34 10.68
CA ALA A 79 21.89 -1.84 11.56
C ALA A 79 22.23 -0.36 11.27
N LEU A 80 22.26 0.04 9.99
CA LEU A 80 22.42 1.45 9.58
C LEU A 80 21.21 2.31 10.01
N PHE A 81 19.99 1.78 9.87
CA PHE A 81 18.76 2.43 10.33
C PHE A 81 18.79 2.67 11.84
N ALA A 82 19.27 1.70 12.63
CA ALA A 82 19.41 1.83 14.08
C ALA A 82 20.44 2.92 14.49
N ARG A 83 21.43 3.21 13.63
CA ARG A 83 22.41 4.30 13.80
C ARG A 83 21.92 5.64 13.27
N ALA A 84 20.66 5.73 12.81
CA ALA A 84 20.08 6.90 12.15
C ALA A 84 20.77 7.29 10.83
N GLU A 85 21.53 6.39 10.19
CA GLU A 85 22.14 6.59 8.87
C GLU A 85 21.16 6.21 7.76
N TYR A 86 20.11 7.02 7.57
CA TYR A 86 18.98 6.66 6.70
C TYR A 86 19.35 6.58 5.22
N VAL A 87 20.19 7.49 4.71
CA VAL A 87 20.61 7.48 3.29
C VAL A 87 21.43 6.23 2.97
N SER A 88 22.40 5.89 3.83
CA SER A 88 23.18 4.65 3.72
C SER A 88 22.29 3.40 3.83
N ALA A 89 21.30 3.42 4.72
CA ALA A 89 20.33 2.34 4.85
C ALA A 89 19.50 2.15 3.57
N ILE A 90 18.98 3.24 2.96
CA ILE A 90 18.24 3.20 1.69
C ILE A 90 19.10 2.54 0.61
N SER A 91 20.34 3.00 0.40
CA SER A 91 21.23 2.42 -0.61
C SER A 91 21.49 0.91 -0.39
N THR A 92 21.47 0.45 0.86
CA THR A 92 21.66 -0.96 1.20
C THR A 92 20.38 -1.77 0.98
N TYR A 93 19.21 -1.19 1.23
CA TYR A 93 17.93 -1.80 0.85
C TYR A 93 17.77 -1.91 -0.67
N ASP A 94 18.19 -0.90 -1.43
CA ASP A 94 18.16 -0.93 -2.89
C ASP A 94 19.05 -2.06 -3.44
N ARG A 95 20.24 -2.25 -2.85
CA ARG A 95 21.08 -3.43 -3.14
C ARG A 95 20.36 -4.73 -2.79
N ALA A 96 19.68 -4.81 -1.65
CA ALA A 96 18.92 -5.99 -1.26
C ALA A 96 17.77 -6.29 -2.24
N MET A 97 17.14 -5.26 -2.81
CA MET A 97 16.10 -5.39 -3.83
C MET A 97 16.65 -5.87 -5.18
N ALA A 98 17.85 -5.45 -5.56
CA ALA A 98 18.49 -5.84 -6.81
C ALA A 98 18.83 -7.34 -6.87
N GLU A 99 19.06 -7.98 -5.72
CA GLU A 99 19.29 -9.44 -5.62
C GLU A 99 18.01 -10.27 -5.84
N LEU A 100 16.82 -9.67 -5.70
CA LEU A 100 15.56 -10.39 -5.74
C LEU A 100 14.93 -10.37 -7.14
N PRO A 101 14.41 -11.52 -7.64
CA PRO A 101 13.55 -11.54 -8.82
C PRO A 101 12.27 -10.72 -8.61
N ARG A 102 11.84 -9.99 -9.65
CA ARG A 102 10.66 -9.08 -9.60
C ARG A 102 9.33 -9.76 -9.23
N TYR A 103 9.25 -11.09 -9.33
CA TYR A 103 8.04 -11.84 -8.98
C TYR A 103 7.95 -12.21 -7.49
N LEU A 104 8.98 -11.90 -6.68
CA LEU A 104 8.95 -12.07 -5.22
C LEU A 104 8.34 -10.83 -4.56
N ASP A 105 7.06 -10.59 -4.87
CA ASP A 105 6.31 -9.38 -4.49
C ASP A 105 6.30 -9.15 -2.96
N TYR A 106 6.18 -10.22 -2.15
CA TYR A 106 6.18 -10.10 -0.68
C TYR A 106 7.53 -9.59 -0.14
N GLU A 107 8.65 -10.19 -0.56
CA GLU A 107 9.99 -9.79 -0.09
C GLU A 107 10.33 -8.37 -0.54
N MET A 108 9.99 -8.02 -1.78
CA MET A 108 10.12 -6.66 -2.30
C MET A 108 9.28 -5.66 -1.47
N ALA A 109 8.04 -6.00 -1.13
CA ALA A 109 7.18 -5.14 -0.32
C ALA A 109 7.72 -4.90 1.09
N VAL A 110 8.38 -5.91 1.70
CA VAL A 110 9.05 -5.76 3.00
C VAL A 110 10.17 -4.71 2.91
N LEU A 111 11.01 -4.80 1.87
CA LEU A 111 12.11 -3.85 1.64
C LEU A 111 11.57 -2.44 1.35
N GLN A 112 10.58 -2.30 0.48
CA GLN A 112 9.90 -1.04 0.19
C GLN A 112 9.28 -0.40 1.45
N SER A 113 8.69 -1.21 2.33
CA SER A 113 8.19 -0.76 3.63
C SER A 113 9.30 -0.14 4.49
N ASN A 114 10.50 -0.69 4.47
CA ASN A 114 11.63 -0.18 5.25
C ASN A 114 12.27 1.06 4.59
N ILE A 115 12.37 1.10 3.26
CA ILE A 115 12.79 2.28 2.50
C ILE A 115 11.86 3.46 2.80
N ALA A 116 10.54 3.25 2.75
CA ALA A 116 9.55 4.26 3.13
C ALA A 116 9.72 4.75 4.58
N ALA A 117 10.11 3.87 5.51
CA ALA A 117 10.41 4.26 6.89
C ALA A 117 11.64 5.19 6.97
N CYS A 118 12.64 4.98 6.10
CA CYS A 118 13.82 5.85 6.00
C CYS A 118 13.44 7.22 5.42
N HIS A 119 12.69 7.27 4.33
CA HIS A 119 12.23 8.53 3.73
C HIS A 119 11.35 9.34 4.68
N LEU A 120 10.50 8.69 5.49
CA LEU A 120 9.75 9.36 6.55
C LEU A 120 10.64 10.04 7.60
N LYS A 121 11.80 9.45 7.91
CA LYS A 121 12.77 10.04 8.85
C LYS A 121 13.57 11.19 8.23
N LEU A 122 13.72 11.18 6.91
CA LEU A 122 14.37 12.25 6.13
C LEU A 122 13.39 13.34 5.66
N GLU A 123 12.10 13.25 6.05
CA GLU A 123 11.03 14.15 5.60
C GLU A 123 10.89 14.23 4.06
N GLN A 124 11.31 13.17 3.37
CA GLN A 124 11.16 13.00 1.92
C GLN A 124 9.79 12.39 1.61
N TRP A 125 8.75 13.20 1.77
CA TRP A 125 7.36 12.75 1.73
C TRP A 125 6.96 12.09 0.41
N LYS A 126 7.46 12.60 -0.72
CA LYS A 126 7.14 12.08 -2.06
C LYS A 126 7.73 10.69 -2.27
N ASP A 127 9.03 10.54 -2.04
CA ASP A 127 9.73 9.26 -2.14
C ASP A 127 9.15 8.22 -1.16
N ALA A 128 8.74 8.64 0.04
CA ALA A 128 8.04 7.78 0.99
C ALA A 128 6.69 7.26 0.46
N VAL A 129 5.91 8.10 -0.22
CA VAL A 129 4.64 7.70 -0.85
C VAL A 129 4.89 6.73 -1.99
N GLU A 130 5.84 7.03 -2.87
CA GLU A 130 6.19 6.17 -4.02
C GLU A 130 6.64 4.77 -3.57
N ALA A 131 7.53 4.71 -2.58
CA ALA A 131 7.96 3.45 -1.98
C ALA A 131 6.79 2.67 -1.35
N CYS A 132 5.88 3.38 -0.66
CA CYS A 132 4.69 2.74 -0.10
C CYS A 132 3.76 2.18 -1.18
N GLU A 133 3.55 2.92 -2.27
CA GLU A 133 2.68 2.51 -3.38
C GLU A 133 3.24 1.30 -4.12
N ALA A 134 4.55 1.29 -4.40
CA ALA A 134 5.23 0.13 -4.99
C ALA A 134 5.08 -1.14 -4.12
N GLY A 135 5.25 -1.00 -2.80
CA GLY A 135 5.05 -2.11 -1.87
C GLY A 135 3.59 -2.60 -1.82
N LEU A 136 2.62 -1.68 -1.81
CA LEU A 136 1.19 -2.03 -1.79
C LEU A 136 0.76 -2.71 -3.08
N GLU A 137 1.28 -2.28 -4.24
CA GLU A 137 1.00 -2.89 -5.53
C GLU A 137 1.50 -4.34 -5.59
N GLY A 138 2.71 -4.61 -5.08
CA GLY A 138 3.23 -5.98 -4.96
C GLY A 138 2.35 -6.86 -4.06
N LEU A 139 1.95 -6.36 -2.89
CA LEU A 139 1.07 -7.12 -2.00
C LEU A 139 -0.33 -7.35 -2.59
N GLU A 140 -0.85 -6.43 -3.40
CA GLU A 140 -2.13 -6.63 -4.11
C GLU A 140 -2.03 -7.71 -5.19
N ARG A 141 -0.84 -7.95 -5.79
CA ARG A 141 -0.60 -9.09 -6.68
C ARG A 141 -0.60 -10.43 -5.94
N GLU A 142 -0.04 -10.46 -4.72
CA GLU A 142 0.06 -11.68 -3.89
C GLU A 142 -1.24 -12.04 -3.17
N LEU A 143 -1.91 -11.04 -2.58
CA LEU A 143 -3.16 -11.21 -1.86
C LEU A 143 -4.14 -10.10 -2.28
N PRO A 144 -4.86 -10.30 -3.39
CA PRO A 144 -5.82 -9.33 -3.90
C PRO A 144 -6.90 -9.01 -2.87
N THR A 145 -7.11 -7.71 -2.62
CA THR A 145 -8.14 -7.22 -1.70
C THR A 145 -9.46 -6.95 -2.41
N LYS A 146 -9.39 -6.65 -3.72
CA LYS A 146 -10.57 -6.39 -4.55
C LYS A 146 -10.98 -7.67 -5.25
N THR A 147 -12.21 -8.14 -4.99
CA THR A 147 -12.81 -9.20 -5.82
C THR A 147 -12.99 -8.66 -7.24
N ARG A 148 -12.19 -9.14 -8.20
CA ARG A 148 -12.44 -8.86 -9.63
C ARG A 148 -13.78 -9.50 -9.97
N LYS A 149 -14.85 -8.69 -10.01
CA LYS A 149 -16.14 -9.10 -10.60
C LYS A 149 -15.89 -9.39 -12.08
N THR A 150 -15.60 -10.64 -12.42
CA THR A 150 -15.65 -11.11 -13.81
C THR A 150 -17.11 -11.10 -14.24
N LYS A 151 -17.54 -10.07 -15.00
CA LYS A 151 -18.81 -10.13 -15.72
C LYS A 151 -18.76 -11.35 -16.64
N PRO A 152 -19.71 -12.30 -16.57
CA PRO A 152 -19.74 -13.41 -17.51
C PRO A 152 -19.99 -12.84 -18.91
N LYS A 153 -19.05 -13.07 -19.84
CA LYS A 153 -19.28 -12.84 -21.27
C LYS A 153 -20.17 -13.98 -21.77
N THR A 154 -21.49 -13.82 -21.70
CA THR A 154 -22.44 -14.65 -22.44
C THR A 154 -22.23 -14.40 -23.93
N LYS A 155 -21.48 -15.30 -24.58
CA LYS A 155 -21.48 -15.46 -26.04
C LYS A 155 -22.77 -16.20 -26.41
N THR A 156 -23.86 -15.48 -26.64
CA THR A 156 -25.05 -16.07 -27.25
C THR A 156 -24.79 -16.19 -28.76
N LYS A 157 -24.63 -17.43 -29.23
CA LYS A 157 -24.61 -17.78 -30.65
C LYS A 157 -25.93 -17.32 -31.29
N LYS A 158 -25.80 -16.66 -32.44
CA LYS A 158 -26.88 -16.13 -33.27
C LYS A 158 -27.21 -17.16 -34.34
N ASP A 159 -28.28 -17.92 -34.12
CA ASP A 159 -29.11 -18.58 -35.13
C ASP A 159 -30.53 -18.04 -34.83
N GLY A 160 -31.32 -17.40 -35.68
CA GLY A 160 -31.39 -17.44 -37.13
C GLY A 160 -32.78 -17.92 -37.55
N ASN A 161 -33.88 -17.25 -37.18
CA ASN A 161 -35.10 -17.22 -38.01
C ASN A 161 -36.13 -16.16 -37.58
N GLU A 162 -36.82 -15.64 -38.60
CA GLU A 162 -37.71 -14.48 -38.66
C GLU A 162 -39.17 -14.75 -38.28
N LYS A 163 -39.85 -13.72 -37.76
CA LYS A 163 -41.07 -13.05 -38.31
C LYS A 163 -41.75 -12.25 -37.18
N ARG A 164 -41.72 -10.90 -37.25
CA ARG A 164 -42.78 -9.97 -37.74
C ARG A 164 -44.08 -10.13 -36.93
N THR A 165 -44.63 -9.13 -36.22
CA THR A 165 -44.98 -7.74 -36.60
C THR A 165 -45.18 -6.87 -35.33
N ASN A 166 -44.55 -5.70 -35.19
CA ASN A 166 -45.08 -4.32 -35.42
C ASN A 166 -46.42 -4.02 -34.69
N ASN A 167 -46.59 -3.00 -33.84
CA ASN A 167 -46.43 -1.58 -34.15
C ASN A 167 -46.57 -0.70 -32.88
N ASN A 168 -45.76 0.37 -32.78
CA ASN A 168 -46.07 1.76 -32.35
C ASN A 168 -46.80 2.05 -31.01
N ARG A 169 -46.51 3.10 -30.21
CA ARG A 169 -45.71 4.33 -30.37
C ARG A 169 -45.72 5.10 -29.03
N GLY A 170 -44.69 5.91 -28.79
CA GLY A 170 -44.77 7.18 -28.04
C GLY A 170 -44.64 7.09 -26.52
N GLU A 171 -43.46 7.38 -25.96
CA GLU A 171 -43.10 8.70 -25.38
C GLU A 171 -43.55 8.81 -23.91
N LYS A 172 -42.66 8.67 -22.92
CA LYS A 172 -41.58 9.58 -22.46
C LYS A 172 -42.04 10.29 -21.18
N ILE A 173 -41.06 10.45 -20.28
CA ILE A 173 -40.93 11.47 -19.22
C ILE A 173 -41.20 10.97 -17.78
N ASN A 174 -40.16 11.23 -16.99
CA ASN A 174 -39.95 10.98 -15.59
C ASN A 174 -40.71 12.02 -14.73
N SER A 175 -41.00 11.69 -13.47
CA SER A 175 -41.07 12.71 -12.41
C SER A 175 -40.80 12.09 -11.04
N ASP A 176 -39.76 12.62 -10.39
CA ASP A 176 -39.50 12.52 -8.96
C ASP A 176 -40.66 13.13 -8.13
N THR A 177 -40.82 12.67 -6.91
CA THR A 177 -41.57 13.36 -5.86
C THR A 177 -40.87 13.14 -4.53
N GLU A 178 -40.36 14.25 -4.00
CA GLU A 178 -39.92 14.41 -2.63
C GLU A 178 -41.12 14.74 -1.74
N SER A 179 -41.06 14.32 -0.47
CA SER A 179 -41.77 14.99 0.61
C SER A 179 -41.11 14.66 1.95
N GLU A 180 -40.58 15.69 2.58
CA GLU A 180 -40.07 15.77 3.96
C GLU A 180 -41.20 15.65 5.00
N ALA A 181 -40.88 15.14 6.19
CA ALA A 181 -41.47 15.57 7.48
C ALA A 181 -40.80 14.84 8.67
N GLU A 182 -39.94 15.59 9.39
CA GLU A 182 -39.95 15.86 10.84
C GLU A 182 -40.39 14.80 11.88
N SER A 183 -39.62 14.83 12.99
CA SER A 183 -39.98 14.58 14.40
C SER A 183 -39.76 13.20 15.05
N GLU A 184 -38.72 13.22 15.91
CA GLU A 184 -38.61 12.73 17.29
C GLU A 184 -39.02 11.30 17.74
N SER A 185 -38.03 10.70 18.42
CA SER A 185 -38.13 9.83 19.59
C SER A 185 -38.61 8.38 19.39
N GLY A 186 -37.79 7.44 19.84
CA GLY A 186 -38.18 6.03 19.86
C GLY A 186 -36.99 5.10 19.82
N ILE A 187 -36.39 4.90 20.99
CA ILE A 187 -35.51 3.78 21.30
C ILE A 187 -36.23 2.50 20.89
N ASP A 188 -35.71 1.73 19.93
CA ASP A 188 -35.84 0.28 19.98
C ASP A 188 -34.77 -0.42 19.15
N ALA A 189 -34.22 -1.44 19.79
CA ALA A 189 -33.11 -2.23 19.35
C ALA A 189 -33.53 -3.16 18.21
N ASP A 190 -32.93 -3.00 17.03
CA ASP A 190 -32.86 -4.08 16.05
C ASP A 190 -31.39 -4.37 15.71
N LEU A 191 -30.82 -5.24 16.53
CA LEU A 191 -29.53 -5.90 16.30
C LEU A 191 -29.69 -6.92 15.17
N GLY A 192 -29.86 -6.40 13.94
CA GLY A 192 -29.75 -7.17 12.71
C GLY A 192 -28.32 -7.62 12.49
N SER A 193 -28.05 -8.86 12.90
CA SER A 193 -26.82 -9.64 12.73
C SER A 193 -26.33 -9.69 11.28
N ARG A 194 -25.69 -8.61 10.81
CA ARG A 194 -24.91 -8.65 9.57
C ARG A 194 -23.53 -9.22 9.88
N GLN A 195 -23.50 -10.53 10.12
CA GLN A 195 -22.30 -11.33 10.23
C GLN A 195 -21.54 -11.22 8.91
N ARG A 196 -20.57 -10.29 8.85
CA ARG A 196 -19.63 -10.16 7.75
C ARG A 196 -18.69 -11.36 7.81
N HIS A 197 -19.14 -12.48 7.24
CA HIS A 197 -18.30 -13.64 6.90
C HIS A 197 -17.21 -13.16 5.93
N GLY A 198 -16.00 -13.02 6.44
CA GLY A 198 -14.84 -12.67 5.64
C GLY A 198 -13.61 -13.14 6.37
N ASP A 199 -13.41 -14.47 6.37
CA ASP A 199 -12.11 -15.18 6.39
C ASP A 199 -12.19 -16.59 6.98
N GLU A 200 -13.33 -17.00 7.54
CA GLU A 200 -13.55 -18.40 7.97
C GLU A 200 -14.02 -19.26 6.80
N LYS A 201 -13.13 -19.56 5.86
CA LYS A 201 -13.37 -20.57 4.83
C LYS A 201 -13.02 -21.94 5.42
N VAL A 202 -14.03 -22.70 5.84
CA VAL A 202 -13.85 -24.11 6.22
C VAL A 202 -13.40 -24.89 4.99
N VAL A 203 -12.16 -25.38 5.01
CA VAL A 203 -11.63 -26.31 4.01
C VAL A 203 -11.78 -27.71 4.57
N GLU A 204 -12.80 -28.44 4.10
CA GLU A 204 -12.97 -29.84 4.47
C GLU A 204 -11.89 -30.69 3.78
N LEU A 205 -11.08 -31.38 4.58
CA LEU A 205 -10.09 -32.33 4.07
C LEU A 205 -10.81 -33.64 3.69
N PRO A 206 -10.53 -34.22 2.52
CA PRO A 206 -11.16 -35.48 2.11
C PRO A 206 -10.84 -36.58 3.11
N SER A 207 -11.89 -37.29 3.56
CA SER A 207 -11.82 -38.34 4.60
C SER A 207 -10.94 -39.54 4.23
N SER A 208 -10.50 -39.65 2.96
CA SER A 208 -9.66 -40.73 2.44
C SER A 208 -8.16 -40.46 2.54
N LEU A 209 -7.73 -39.28 3.03
CA LEU A 209 -6.31 -38.98 3.23
C LEU A 209 -5.77 -39.75 4.44
N GLY A 210 -4.62 -40.40 4.29
CA GLY A 210 -3.93 -41.01 5.43
C GLY A 210 -3.50 -39.95 6.45
N GLU A 211 -3.27 -40.35 7.70
CA GLU A 211 -2.88 -39.42 8.79
C GLU A 211 -1.68 -38.54 8.42
N GLU A 212 -0.70 -39.09 7.70
CA GLU A 212 0.48 -38.36 7.22
C GLU A 212 0.11 -37.28 6.18
N ASP A 213 -0.83 -37.56 5.29
CA ASP A 213 -1.28 -36.62 4.26
C ASP A 213 -2.20 -35.53 4.85
N VAL A 214 -3.02 -35.88 5.85
CA VAL A 214 -3.76 -34.90 6.66
C VAL A 214 -2.79 -33.96 7.36
N ALA A 215 -1.73 -34.48 7.99
CA ALA A 215 -0.72 -33.65 8.65
C ALA A 215 0.01 -32.72 7.65
N LYS A 216 0.40 -33.22 6.47
CA LYS A 216 1.03 -32.41 5.41
C LYS A 216 0.11 -31.31 4.88
N THR A 217 -1.17 -31.62 4.66
CA THR A 217 -2.16 -30.64 4.18
C THR A 217 -2.45 -29.56 5.22
N LEU A 218 -2.60 -29.92 6.49
CA LEU A 218 -2.73 -28.96 7.60
C LEU A 218 -1.49 -28.07 7.73
N ALA A 219 -0.28 -28.64 7.61
CA ALA A 219 0.96 -27.87 7.62
C ALA A 219 1.02 -26.86 6.44
N ALA A 220 0.61 -27.27 5.24
CA ALA A 220 0.54 -26.38 4.09
C ALA A 220 -0.50 -25.25 4.25
N LEU A 221 -1.68 -25.56 4.81
CA LEU A 221 -2.72 -24.57 5.11
C LEU A 221 -2.24 -23.55 6.15
N SER A 222 -1.67 -24.01 7.26
CA SER A 222 -1.13 -23.12 8.30
C SER A 222 0.00 -22.22 7.79
N LEU A 223 0.89 -22.73 6.92
CA LEU A 223 1.91 -21.91 6.25
C LEU A 223 1.27 -20.84 5.36
N SER A 224 0.17 -21.19 4.68
CA SER A 224 -0.58 -20.24 3.85
C SER A 224 -1.26 -19.15 4.69
N ASP A 225 -1.79 -19.50 5.86
CA ASP A 225 -2.42 -18.55 6.79
C ASP A 225 -1.38 -17.64 7.45
N ALA A 226 -0.21 -18.18 7.82
CA ALA A 226 0.91 -17.41 8.31
C ALA A 226 1.38 -16.37 7.26
N ARG A 227 1.51 -16.79 5.99
CA ARG A 227 1.88 -15.89 4.88
C ARG A 227 0.84 -14.79 4.68
N ARG A 228 -0.47 -15.12 4.77
CA ARG A 228 -1.56 -14.12 4.70
C ARG A 228 -1.50 -13.13 5.86
N ALA A 229 -1.24 -13.59 7.07
CA ALA A 229 -1.08 -12.74 8.24
C ALA A 229 0.12 -11.79 8.10
N ASP A 230 1.25 -12.28 7.58
CA ASP A 230 2.43 -11.48 7.31
C ASP A 230 2.19 -10.42 6.23
N ILE A 231 1.57 -10.78 5.11
CA ILE A 231 1.15 -9.84 4.07
C ILE A 231 0.27 -8.75 4.67
N THR A 232 -0.69 -9.12 5.51
CA THR A 232 -1.58 -8.18 6.20
C THR A 232 -0.80 -7.20 7.07
N ARG A 233 0.18 -7.67 7.85
CA ARG A 233 1.03 -6.81 8.69
C ARG A 233 1.85 -5.83 7.85
N ILE A 234 2.45 -6.27 6.75
CA ILE A 234 3.25 -5.38 5.88
C ILE A 234 2.34 -4.36 5.19
N ARG A 235 1.16 -4.77 4.71
CA ARG A 235 0.16 -3.86 4.11
C ARG A 235 -0.27 -2.78 5.10
N VAL A 236 -0.56 -3.14 6.34
CA VAL A 236 -0.91 -2.20 7.41
C VAL A 236 0.21 -1.18 7.64
N LYS A 237 1.46 -1.63 7.71
CA LYS A 237 2.61 -0.73 7.87
C LYS A 237 2.76 0.23 6.69
N LEU A 238 2.60 -0.26 5.46
CA LEU A 238 2.67 0.57 4.24
C LEU A 238 1.55 1.62 4.21
N LEU A 239 0.30 1.23 4.49
CA LEU A 239 -0.83 2.16 4.57
C LEU A 239 -0.60 3.24 5.62
N LEU A 240 -0.13 2.86 6.82
CA LEU A 240 0.15 3.83 7.88
C LEU A 240 1.25 4.82 7.50
N ARG A 241 2.32 4.34 6.84
CA ARG A 241 3.42 5.19 6.38
C ARG A 241 2.99 6.10 5.23
N ARG A 242 2.17 5.59 4.29
CA ARG A 242 1.61 6.40 3.19
C ARG A 242 0.70 7.49 3.73
N ALA A 243 -0.18 7.17 4.67
CA ALA A 243 -1.06 8.12 5.33
C ALA A 243 -0.28 9.23 6.06
N ARG A 244 0.76 8.87 6.80
CA ARG A 244 1.67 9.82 7.46
C ARG A 244 2.44 10.68 6.45
N SER A 245 2.89 10.09 5.34
CA SER A 245 3.65 10.81 4.32
C SER A 245 2.77 11.84 3.59
N ARG A 246 1.53 11.46 3.28
CA ARG A 246 0.54 12.32 2.65
C ARG A 246 0.08 13.44 3.60
N SER A 247 -0.12 13.15 4.89
CA SER A 247 -0.54 14.16 5.87
C SER A 247 0.58 15.13 6.32
N GLY A 248 1.84 14.72 6.17
CA GLY A 248 3.03 15.53 6.46
C GLY A 248 3.56 16.35 5.27
N MET A 249 3.02 16.14 4.06
CA MET A 249 3.47 16.84 2.87
C MET A 249 3.20 18.36 3.01
N PRO A 250 4.19 19.23 2.72
CA PRO A 250 4.00 20.68 2.83
C PRO A 250 2.95 21.13 1.83
N ALA A 251 2.17 22.15 2.21
CA ALA A 251 1.18 22.74 1.33
C ALA A 251 1.88 23.35 0.11
N VAL A 252 1.59 22.81 -1.07
CA VAL A 252 2.04 23.37 -2.35
C VAL A 252 0.89 24.20 -2.90
N SER A 253 1.14 25.49 -3.16
CA SER A 253 0.22 26.26 -4.00
C SER A 253 0.36 25.74 -5.43
N THR A 254 -0.75 25.25 -5.99
CA THR A 254 -0.84 24.59 -7.31
C THR A 254 -0.22 25.40 -8.46
N PHE A 255 0.04 26.69 -8.27
CA PHE A 255 0.58 27.58 -9.31
C PHE A 255 1.90 28.28 -8.97
N ALA A 256 2.36 28.22 -7.72
CA ALA A 256 3.55 28.96 -7.28
C ALA A 256 4.83 28.53 -8.03
N SER A 257 4.85 27.31 -8.59
CA SER A 257 6.01 26.80 -9.34
C SER A 257 6.11 27.27 -10.80
N SER A 258 5.22 28.14 -11.30
CA SER A 258 5.31 28.66 -12.69
C SER A 258 5.81 30.11 -12.83
N GLY A 259 6.17 30.78 -11.72
CA GLY A 259 6.51 32.22 -11.72
C GLY A 259 8.00 32.59 -11.68
N GLY A 260 8.94 31.67 -11.95
CA GLY A 260 10.37 31.90 -11.81
C GLY A 260 11.14 31.99 -13.14
N SER A 261 11.63 33.20 -13.46
CA SER A 261 12.71 33.57 -14.40
C SER A 261 12.62 33.07 -15.85
N ASN A 262 12.24 34.00 -16.75
CA ASN A 262 12.73 34.01 -18.13
C ASN A 262 14.24 34.34 -18.10
N ASP A 263 15.08 33.34 -17.85
CA ASP A 263 16.51 33.41 -18.20
C ASP A 263 16.74 32.46 -19.38
N ALA A 264 17.37 33.00 -20.42
CA ALA A 264 17.56 32.37 -21.72
C ALA A 264 18.38 31.05 -21.61
N PRO A 265 18.04 30.01 -22.40
CA PRO A 265 18.69 28.71 -22.29
C PRO A 265 20.05 28.72 -23.03
N SER A 266 21.14 28.56 -22.29
CA SER A 266 22.45 28.22 -22.85
C SER A 266 22.56 26.70 -23.05
N HIS A 267 22.48 26.28 -24.30
CA HIS A 267 23.08 25.09 -24.93
C HIS A 267 23.70 24.00 -24.02
N SER A 268 22.94 22.94 -23.70
CA SER A 268 23.43 21.54 -23.63
C SER A 268 22.28 20.55 -23.35
N ASP A 269 22.13 19.61 -24.29
CA ASP A 269 21.50 18.27 -24.22
C ASP A 269 20.02 18.09 -23.80
N PRO A 270 19.13 17.66 -24.73
CA PRO A 270 17.79 17.22 -24.42
C PRO A 270 17.69 15.68 -24.47
N ILE A 271 18.13 14.96 -23.43
CA ILE A 271 17.85 13.51 -23.34
C ILE A 271 17.45 13.11 -21.91
N SER A 272 16.16 12.80 -21.76
CA SER A 272 15.57 11.97 -20.70
C SER A 272 15.54 12.51 -19.26
N SER A 273 14.65 13.49 -19.00
CA SER A 273 14.01 13.60 -17.69
C SER A 273 12.49 13.67 -17.87
N LYS A 274 11.86 12.49 -17.80
CA LYS A 274 10.41 12.36 -17.62
C LYS A 274 10.06 12.69 -16.15
N ALA A 275 10.43 13.89 -15.71
CA ALA A 275 9.97 14.42 -14.44
C ALA A 275 8.52 14.87 -14.66
N SER A 276 7.58 13.98 -14.37
CA SER A 276 6.20 14.37 -14.15
C SER A 276 6.18 15.31 -12.96
N ASN A 277 6.32 16.61 -13.22
CA ASN A 277 6.12 17.65 -12.23
C ASN A 277 4.61 17.78 -11.99
N GLY A 278 3.99 16.69 -11.50
CA GLY A 278 2.63 16.67 -11.02
C GLY A 278 2.62 17.39 -9.69
N THR A 279 2.28 18.67 -9.70
CA THR A 279 1.92 19.40 -8.47
C THR A 279 0.60 18.83 -7.99
N SER A 280 0.64 17.68 -7.33
CA SER A 280 -0.53 17.12 -6.64
C SER A 280 -1.05 18.16 -5.67
N SER A 281 -2.34 18.49 -5.78
CA SER A 281 -2.99 19.47 -4.91
C SER A 281 -2.88 19.00 -3.45
N THR A 282 -2.65 19.93 -2.54
CA THR A 282 -2.56 19.67 -1.09
C THR A 282 -3.85 19.05 -0.59
N TRP A 283 -5.01 19.55 -1.04
CA TRP A 283 -6.31 18.97 -0.74
C TRP A 283 -6.41 17.51 -1.17
N SER A 284 -5.97 17.20 -2.39
CA SER A 284 -5.99 15.83 -2.94
C SER A 284 -5.13 14.88 -2.12
N THR A 285 -3.92 15.31 -1.75
CA THR A 285 -3.00 14.52 -0.92
C THR A 285 -3.57 14.27 0.48
N LEU A 286 -4.17 15.28 1.12
CA LEU A 286 -4.80 15.13 2.44
C LEU A 286 -6.03 14.20 2.40
N SER A 287 -6.86 14.31 1.35
CA SER A 287 -7.98 13.39 1.13
C SER A 287 -7.50 11.94 1.00
N ALA A 288 -6.45 11.74 0.22
CA ALA A 288 -5.83 10.42 0.05
C ALA A 288 -5.19 9.88 1.35
N ALA A 289 -4.76 10.75 2.27
CA ALA A 289 -4.33 10.35 3.61
C ALA A 289 -5.51 9.88 4.46
N LEU A 290 -6.64 10.61 4.41
CA LEU A 290 -7.86 10.25 5.13
C LEU A 290 -8.38 8.88 4.66
N GLU A 291 -8.39 8.62 3.35
CA GLU A 291 -8.75 7.32 2.78
C GLU A 291 -7.91 6.18 3.38
N ASP A 292 -6.58 6.36 3.50
CA ASP A 292 -5.71 5.34 4.09
C ASP A 292 -6.03 5.08 5.57
N TYR A 293 -6.27 6.13 6.35
CA TYR A 293 -6.66 5.99 7.77
C TYR A 293 -8.04 5.35 7.93
N THR A 294 -9.00 5.70 7.08
CA THR A 294 -10.33 5.05 7.09
C THR A 294 -10.24 3.59 6.72
N LEU A 295 -9.42 3.22 5.71
CA LEU A 295 -9.20 1.83 5.33
C LEU A 295 -8.61 1.00 6.47
N LEU A 296 -7.65 1.56 7.22
CA LEU A 296 -7.06 0.93 8.40
C LEU A 296 -8.07 0.71 9.54
N ARG A 297 -8.99 1.66 9.75
CA ARG A 297 -10.06 1.56 10.76
C ARG A 297 -11.15 0.57 10.34
N ASP A 298 -11.61 0.66 9.09
CA ASP A 298 -12.82 -0.02 8.63
C ASP A 298 -12.58 -1.49 8.25
N THR A 299 -11.31 -1.89 8.05
CA THR A 299 -10.94 -3.28 7.76
C THR A 299 -10.56 -4.01 9.04
N PRO A 300 -11.37 -5.00 9.52
CA PRO A 300 -11.12 -5.66 10.81
C PRO A 300 -9.74 -6.34 10.92
N ALA A 301 -9.29 -7.00 9.85
CA ALA A 301 -7.97 -7.64 9.81
C ALA A 301 -6.82 -6.62 9.95
N TYR A 302 -6.98 -5.42 9.38
CA TYR A 302 -5.98 -4.36 9.48
C TYR A 302 -5.98 -3.74 10.87
N TRP A 303 -7.16 -3.49 11.43
CA TRP A 303 -7.32 -2.95 12.78
C TRP A 303 -6.73 -3.90 13.84
N ALA A 304 -6.98 -5.21 13.69
CA ALA A 304 -6.42 -6.24 14.55
C ALA A 304 -4.88 -6.28 14.49
N ALA A 305 -4.30 -6.15 13.30
CA ALA A 305 -2.85 -6.18 13.08
C ALA A 305 -2.11 -4.89 13.51
N LEU A 306 -2.81 -3.78 13.77
CA LEU A 306 -2.21 -2.53 14.23
C LEU A 306 -1.76 -2.59 15.70
N PRO A 307 -0.54 -2.13 16.03
CA PRO A 307 -0.12 -1.89 17.41
C PRO A 307 -1.02 -0.88 18.15
N PRO A 308 -1.20 -0.99 19.49
CA PRO A 308 -2.04 -0.06 20.24
C PRO A 308 -1.65 1.42 20.12
N SER A 309 -0.35 1.73 20.00
CA SER A 309 0.16 3.09 19.77
C SER A 309 -0.26 3.66 18.42
N ASP A 310 -0.24 2.81 17.38
CA ASP A 310 -0.63 3.22 16.03
C ASP A 310 -2.15 3.37 15.93
N ARG A 311 -2.95 2.54 16.63
CA ARG A 311 -4.42 2.72 16.71
C ARG A 311 -4.80 4.11 17.23
N LYS A 312 -4.13 4.60 18.27
CA LYS A 312 -4.32 5.98 18.77
C LYS A 312 -3.95 7.02 17.71
N THR A 313 -2.85 6.79 16.98
CA THR A 313 -2.44 7.69 15.89
C THR A 313 -3.50 7.76 14.79
N VAL A 314 -4.07 6.62 14.39
CA VAL A 314 -5.16 6.55 13.40
C VAL A 314 -6.39 7.29 13.90
N GLN A 315 -6.80 7.07 15.15
CA GLN A 315 -7.96 7.77 15.74
C GLN A 315 -7.78 9.28 15.76
N LEU A 316 -6.62 9.78 16.19
CA LEU A 316 -6.32 11.22 16.21
C LEU A 316 -6.31 11.80 14.78
N ALA A 317 -5.69 11.10 13.82
CA ALA A 317 -5.65 11.55 12.43
C ALA A 317 -7.05 11.64 11.81
N LEU A 318 -7.97 10.74 12.14
CA LEU A 318 -9.36 10.76 11.67
C LEU A 318 -10.17 11.94 12.23
N VAL A 319 -9.74 12.55 13.33
CA VAL A 319 -10.35 13.76 13.89
C VAL A 319 -9.71 15.03 13.33
N ASP A 320 -8.38 15.04 13.16
CA ASP A 320 -7.61 16.21 12.69
C ASP A 320 -7.69 16.44 11.17
N LEU A 321 -7.75 15.37 10.37
CA LEU A 321 -7.69 15.49 8.91
C LEU A 321 -8.93 16.14 8.27
N PRO A 322 -10.18 15.80 8.64
CA PRO A 322 -11.35 16.41 8.01
C PRO A 322 -11.37 17.96 8.02
N PRO A 323 -11.13 18.67 9.14
CA PRO A 323 -11.09 20.13 9.13
C PRO A 323 -9.92 20.68 8.29
N ARG A 324 -8.77 19.99 8.28
CA ARG A 324 -7.62 20.38 7.44
C ARG A 324 -7.90 20.22 5.95
N ILE A 325 -8.62 19.15 5.57
CA ILE A 325 -9.04 18.90 4.18
C ILE A 325 -9.98 20.01 3.72
N GLU A 326 -10.97 20.38 4.53
CA GLU A 326 -11.91 21.44 4.17
C GLU A 326 -11.22 22.81 4.06
N ALA A 327 -10.31 23.13 4.99
CA ALA A 327 -9.50 24.35 4.91
C ALA A 327 -8.60 24.38 3.65
N ALA A 328 -7.92 23.27 3.33
CA ALA A 328 -7.09 23.15 2.12
C ALA A 328 -7.93 23.25 0.84
N LYS A 329 -9.10 22.61 0.81
CA LYS A 329 -10.05 22.66 -0.29
C LYS A 329 -10.53 24.10 -0.53
N GLN A 330 -10.99 24.79 0.51
CA GLN A 330 -11.44 26.18 0.41
C GLN A 330 -10.33 27.10 -0.08
N ARG A 331 -9.10 26.92 0.42
CA ARG A 331 -7.95 27.68 -0.02
C ARG A 331 -7.65 27.46 -1.51
N GLU A 332 -7.53 26.21 -1.94
CA GLU A 332 -7.21 25.88 -3.33
C GLU A 332 -8.32 26.30 -4.30
N VAL A 333 -9.59 26.08 -3.94
CA VAL A 333 -10.74 26.54 -4.72
C VAL A 333 -10.74 28.07 -4.83
N SER A 334 -10.42 28.79 -3.74
CA SER A 334 -10.30 30.26 -3.76
C SER A 334 -9.13 30.73 -4.63
N GLU A 335 -7.97 30.07 -4.55
CA GLU A 335 -6.81 30.36 -5.39
C GLU A 335 -7.08 30.06 -6.87
N MET A 336 -7.83 29.00 -7.18
CA MET A 336 -8.24 28.66 -8.56
C MET A 336 -9.28 29.65 -9.09
N MET A 337 -10.26 30.00 -8.27
CA MET A 337 -11.30 30.98 -8.62
C MET A 337 -10.70 32.36 -8.83
N GLY A 338 -9.74 32.78 -7.99
CA GLY A 338 -9.00 34.03 -8.15
C GLY A 338 -8.26 34.09 -9.49
N LYS A 339 -7.52 33.03 -9.86
CA LYS A 339 -6.82 32.97 -11.16
C LYS A 339 -7.78 32.95 -12.35
N LEU A 340 -8.92 32.27 -12.21
CA LEU A 340 -9.95 32.26 -13.24
C LEU A 340 -10.58 33.66 -13.42
N LYS A 341 -10.79 34.37 -12.30
CA LYS A 341 -11.21 35.77 -12.33
C LYS A 341 -10.16 36.66 -12.97
N ASP A 342 -8.87 36.50 -12.65
CA ASP A 342 -7.79 37.31 -13.26
C ASP A 342 -7.67 37.07 -14.77
N LEU A 343 -7.80 35.81 -15.20
CA LEU A 343 -7.81 35.45 -16.62
C LEU A 343 -9.05 36.01 -17.31
N GLY A 344 -10.23 35.85 -16.70
CA GLY A 344 -11.47 36.44 -17.19
C GLY A 344 -11.38 37.96 -17.29
N ASN A 345 -10.82 38.62 -16.27
CA ASN A 345 -10.58 40.06 -16.25
C ASN A 345 -9.62 40.47 -17.36
N THR A 346 -8.59 39.69 -17.65
CA THR A 346 -7.65 39.99 -18.75
C THR A 346 -8.34 39.96 -20.11
N VAL A 347 -9.26 39.00 -20.32
CA VAL A 347 -10.06 38.90 -21.57
C VAL A 347 -11.13 39.98 -21.65
N LEU A 348 -11.72 40.37 -20.51
CA LEU A 348 -12.82 41.33 -20.44
C LEU A 348 -12.35 42.79 -20.39
N LYS A 349 -11.10 43.05 -19.98
CA LYS A 349 -10.53 44.40 -19.85
C LYS A 349 -10.57 45.22 -21.14
N PRO A 350 -10.30 44.68 -22.35
CA PRO A 350 -10.48 45.40 -23.62
C PRO A 350 -11.93 45.83 -23.91
N PHE A 351 -12.93 45.19 -23.30
CA PHE A 351 -14.35 45.49 -23.46
C PHE A 351 -14.89 46.41 -22.35
N GLY A 352 -14.04 46.87 -21.43
CA GLY A 352 -14.47 47.63 -20.25
C GLY A 352 -15.27 46.80 -19.25
N LEU A 353 -15.21 45.47 -19.34
CA LEU A 353 -15.91 44.54 -18.47
C LEU A 353 -14.92 43.94 -17.44
N SER A 354 -15.45 43.51 -16.30
CA SER A 354 -14.72 42.77 -15.27
C SER A 354 -15.59 41.61 -14.79
N THR A 355 -14.97 40.49 -14.41
CA THR A 355 -15.62 39.33 -13.78
C THR A 355 -16.34 39.70 -12.48
N ASP A 356 -15.99 40.82 -11.84
CA ASP A 356 -16.68 41.31 -10.64
C ASP A 356 -18.01 42.02 -10.94
N MET A 357 -18.25 42.40 -12.20
CA MET A 357 -19.55 42.94 -12.65
C MET A 357 -20.61 41.83 -12.76
N PHE A 358 -20.19 40.56 -12.78
CA PHE A 358 -21.10 39.42 -12.91
C PHE A 358 -21.34 38.81 -11.52
N LYS A 359 -22.56 38.99 -11.00
CA LYS A 359 -23.02 38.41 -9.74
C LYS A 359 -23.72 37.09 -10.01
N VAL A 360 -23.20 36.01 -9.44
CA VAL A 360 -23.82 34.68 -9.51
C VAL A 360 -24.71 34.51 -8.27
N SER A 361 -26.00 34.25 -8.45
CA SER A 361 -26.94 33.87 -7.38
C SER A 361 -27.38 32.42 -7.55
N GLN A 362 -27.30 31.64 -6.47
CA GLN A 362 -27.80 30.26 -6.44
C GLN A 362 -29.29 30.29 -6.07
N GLY A 363 -30.16 29.83 -6.97
CA GLY A 363 -31.58 29.66 -6.72
C GLY A 363 -31.88 28.38 -5.92
N GLU A 364 -33.08 28.34 -5.33
CA GLU A 364 -33.56 27.31 -4.40
C GLU A 364 -33.59 25.88 -4.99
N GLY A 365 -33.57 25.74 -6.32
CA GLY A 365 -33.48 24.45 -7.03
C GLY A 365 -32.08 24.09 -7.55
N GLY A 366 -31.02 24.72 -7.02
CA GLY A 366 -29.64 24.48 -7.48
C GLY A 366 -29.29 25.14 -8.82
N GLY A 367 -30.18 25.92 -9.41
CA GLY A 367 -29.91 26.72 -10.61
C GLY A 367 -29.04 27.93 -10.31
N TYR A 368 -28.09 28.27 -11.19
CA TYR A 368 -27.28 29.47 -11.08
C TYR A 368 -27.85 30.56 -12.01
N SER A 369 -28.18 31.73 -11.45
CA SER A 369 -28.54 32.92 -12.22
C SER A 369 -27.36 33.90 -12.23
N LEU A 370 -27.08 34.49 -13.39
CA LEU A 370 -26.02 35.49 -13.58
C LEU A 370 -26.67 36.85 -13.78
N SER A 371 -26.47 37.76 -12.83
CA SER A 371 -26.88 39.15 -12.93
C SER A 371 -25.67 40.02 -13.29
N PHE A 372 -25.81 40.85 -14.31
CA PHE A 372 -24.80 41.84 -14.66
C PHE A 372 -25.09 43.15 -13.94
N ASP A 373 -24.18 43.56 -13.07
CA ASP A 373 -24.20 44.86 -12.38
C ASP A 373 -23.30 45.82 -13.15
N GLY A 374 -23.84 46.39 -14.22
CA GLY A 374 -23.14 47.37 -15.04
C GLY A 374 -22.99 48.67 -14.27
N GLY A 375 -21.81 48.92 -13.69
CA GLY A 375 -21.49 50.17 -12.99
C GLY A 375 -21.83 51.39 -13.84
N GLY A 376 -22.99 51.98 -13.58
CA GLY A 376 -23.55 53.08 -14.35
C GLY A 376 -22.68 54.33 -14.28
N LYS A 377 -22.03 54.65 -15.40
CA LYS A 377 -21.89 56.03 -15.87
C LYS A 377 -22.71 56.12 -17.15
N GLY A 378 -23.76 56.94 -17.10
CA GLY A 378 -24.72 57.13 -18.19
C GLY A 378 -24.17 57.93 -19.36
#